data_AF-A0A661HKT9-F1
#
_entry.id   AF-A0A661HKT9-F1
#
_cell.length_a   1.000
_cell.length_b   1.000
_cell.length_c   1.000
_cell.angle_alpha   90.00
_cell.angle_beta   90.00
_cell.angle_gamma   90.00
#
_symmetry.space_group_name_H-M   'P 1'
#
loop_
_entity.id
_entity.type
_entity.pdbx_description
1 polymer ?
#
loop_
_entity_poly.entity_id
_entity_poly.type
_entity_poly.pdbx_seq_one_letter_code
_entity_poly.pdbx_strand_id
1 'polypeptide(L)'
;MHIKRLIFIFIGAISMAFSYDIDLNQLIVEEKKTNKQLLVFLHITGCDYCLRMEEFTFDDFKVSKIKFAKEIGYAMYPSCLFFDKNGELVYDEVGYKDEDRFLE
;
A
#
# COMPACT_ATOMS: atom_id res chain seq x y z
N MET A 1 38.81 -20.86 16.68
CA MET A 1 37.57 -21.35 16.04
C MET A 1 36.25 -20.96 16.74
N HIS A 2 36.27 -20.35 17.93
CA HIS A 2 35.03 -19.97 18.64
C HIS A 2 34.43 -18.61 18.20
N ILE A 3 35.27 -17.67 17.74
CA ILE A 3 34.80 -16.33 17.35
C ILE A 3 33.94 -16.34 16.08
N LYS A 4 34.27 -17.20 15.11
CA LYS A 4 33.47 -17.38 13.89
C LYS A 4 32.09 -17.98 14.20
N ARG A 5 32.00 -18.89 15.19
CA ARG A 5 30.72 -19.45 15.65
C ARG A 5 29.86 -18.40 16.36
N LEU A 6 30.45 -17.52 17.16
CA LEU A 6 29.74 -16.42 17.82
C LEU A 6 29.21 -15.37 16.82
N ILE A 7 29.99 -15.05 15.78
CA ILE A 7 29.55 -14.15 14.70
C ILE A 7 28.35 -14.73 13.94
N PHE A 8 28.35 -16.04 13.64
CA PHE A 8 27.22 -16.70 13.00
C PHE A 8 25.96 -16.73 13.87
N ILE A 9 26.10 -16.85 15.19
CA ILE A 9 24.96 -16.79 16.13
C ILE A 9 24.38 -15.37 16.20
N PHE A 10 25.23 -14.34 16.16
CA PHE A 10 24.78 -12.94 16.17
C PHE A 10 24.05 -12.54 14.88
N ILE A 11 24.52 -13.02 13.72
CA ILE A 11 23.89 -12.75 12.41
C ILE A 11 22.51 -13.42 12.31
N GLY A 12 22.31 -14.60 12.92
CA GLY A 12 21.02 -15.29 12.92
C GLY A 12 19.94 -14.65 13.80
N ALA A 13 20.32 -13.87 14.82
CA ALA A 13 19.35 -13.23 15.72
C ALA A 13 18.72 -11.95 15.12
N ILE A 14 19.44 -11.24 14.23
CA ILE A 14 18.99 -9.98 13.64
C ILE A 14 17.86 -10.20 12.60
N SER A 15 17.76 -11.39 12.02
CA SER A 15 16.80 -11.71 10.96
C SER A 15 15.33 -11.72 11.42
N MET A 16 15.06 -11.80 12.72
CA MET A 16 13.70 -12.00 13.27
C MET A 16 12.95 -10.70 13.63
N ALA A 17 13.53 -9.52 13.42
CA ALA A 17 12.99 -8.26 13.99
C ALA A 17 12.19 -7.36 13.01
N PHE A 18 11.82 -7.82 11.81
CA PHE A 18 11.10 -6.98 10.84
C PHE A 18 9.80 -7.61 10.35
N SER A 19 8.79 -7.72 11.22
CA SER A 19 7.39 -7.72 10.76
C SER A 19 6.86 -6.29 10.90
N TYR A 20 6.66 -5.60 9.78
CA TYR A 20 5.98 -4.31 9.81
C TYR A 20 4.46 -4.58 9.69
N ASP A 21 3.68 -4.09 10.65
CA ASP A 21 2.24 -3.94 10.48
C ASP A 21 1.99 -2.47 10.12
N ILE A 22 1.30 -2.20 9.01
CA ILE A 22 0.89 -0.84 8.65
C ILE A 22 -0.39 -0.50 9.41
N ASP A 23 -0.33 0.50 10.30
CA ASP A 23 -1.52 1.11 10.90
C ASP A 23 -2.00 2.29 10.05
N LEU A 24 -3.18 2.12 9.44
CA LEU A 24 -3.82 3.15 8.63
C LEU A 24 -4.10 4.43 9.42
N ASN A 25 -4.46 4.32 10.71
CA ASN A 25 -4.75 5.47 11.55
C ASN A 25 -3.49 6.33 11.74
N GLN A 26 -2.34 5.68 11.89
CA GLN A 26 -1.07 6.38 11.98
C GLN A 26 -0.76 7.11 10.66
N LEU A 27 -0.96 6.47 9.52
CA LEU A 27 -0.75 7.09 8.21
C LEU A 27 -1.67 8.30 7.97
N ILE A 28 -2.94 8.21 8.37
CA ILE A 28 -3.86 9.35 8.31
C ILE A 28 -3.36 10.51 9.20
N VAL A 29 -2.88 10.21 10.41
CA VAL A 29 -2.33 11.24 11.32
C VAL A 29 -1.07 11.89 10.77
N GLU A 30 -0.23 11.13 10.07
CA GLU A 30 0.98 11.64 9.43
C GLU A 30 0.67 12.50 8.19
N GLU A 31 -0.23 12.05 7.31
CA GLU A 31 -0.63 12.80 6.11
C GLU A 31 -1.46 14.06 6.44
N LYS A 32 -2.16 14.09 7.58
CA LYS A 32 -2.78 15.33 8.11
C LYS A 32 -1.77 16.47 8.27
N LYS A 33 -0.52 16.16 8.59
CA LYS A 33 0.53 17.18 8.80
C LYS A 33 1.01 17.78 7.49
N THR A 34 0.82 17.06 6.38
CA THR A 34 1.31 17.45 5.04
C THR A 34 0.20 18.03 4.16
N ASN A 35 -1.05 18.08 4.65
CA ASN A 35 -2.24 18.49 3.89
C ASN A 35 -2.43 17.68 2.60
N LYS A 36 -2.03 16.40 2.60
CA LYS A 36 -2.20 15.47 1.50
C LYS A 36 -3.41 14.57 1.74
N GLN A 37 -4.03 14.12 0.66
CA GLN A 37 -5.08 13.10 0.70
C GLN A 37 -4.45 11.72 0.64
N LEU A 38 -5.15 10.74 1.22
CA LEU A 38 -4.68 9.35 1.24
C LEU A 38 -5.37 8.56 0.14
N LEU A 39 -4.56 8.03 -0.78
CA LEU A 39 -4.97 7.06 -1.80
C LEU A 39 -4.60 5.65 -1.33
N VAL A 40 -5.60 4.78 -1.20
CA VAL A 40 -5.40 3.36 -0.89
C VAL A 40 -5.64 2.54 -2.16
N PHE A 41 -4.57 1.91 -2.64
CA PHE A 41 -4.63 1.02 -3.80
C PHE A 41 -4.80 -0.43 -3.37
N LEU A 42 -5.96 -1.00 -3.67
CA LEU A 42 -6.27 -2.39 -3.41
C LEU A 42 -5.84 -3.27 -4.57
N HIS A 43 -4.99 -4.26 -4.29
CA HIS A 43 -4.53 -5.23 -5.28
C HIS A 43 -4.42 -6.65 -4.70
N ILE A 44 -4.40 -7.63 -5.59
CA ILE A 44 -4.13 -9.04 -5.27
C ILE A 44 -2.98 -9.56 -6.14
N THR A 45 -2.17 -10.46 -5.58
CA THR A 45 -1.08 -11.11 -6.32
C THR A 45 -1.63 -11.89 -7.51
N GLY A 46 -1.00 -11.73 -8.67
CA GLY A 46 -1.39 -12.44 -9.91
C GLY A 46 -2.60 -11.84 -10.64
N CYS A 47 -2.93 -10.58 -10.36
CA CYS A 47 -3.99 -9.84 -11.04
C CYS A 47 -3.42 -9.04 -12.21
N ASP A 48 -3.67 -9.47 -13.45
CA ASP A 48 -3.18 -8.79 -14.67
C ASP A 48 -3.65 -7.34 -14.78
N TYR A 49 -4.88 -7.06 -14.34
CA TYR A 49 -5.42 -5.70 -14.31
C TYR A 49 -4.69 -4.81 -13.32
N CYS A 50 -4.28 -5.37 -12.19
CA CYS A 50 -3.52 -4.67 -11.16
C CYS A 50 -2.10 -4.36 -11.67
N LEU A 51 -1.46 -5.31 -12.36
CA LEU A 51 -0.16 -5.11 -13.00
C LEU A 51 -0.22 -3.99 -14.04
N ARG A 52 -1.24 -4.00 -14.91
CA ARG A 52 -1.44 -2.92 -15.88
C ARG A 52 -1.65 -1.55 -15.22
N MET A 53 -2.37 -1.49 -14.10
CA MET A 53 -2.57 -0.24 -13.38
C MET A 53 -1.27 0.28 -12.75
N GLU A 54 -0.45 -0.62 -12.17
CA GLU A 54 0.85 -0.23 -11.63
C GLU A 54 1.81 0.25 -12.72
N GLU A 55 1.83 -0.41 -13.88
CA GLU A 55 2.77 -0.10 -14.98
C GLU A 55 2.36 1.11 -15.81
N PHE A 56 1.08 1.29 -16.11
CA PHE A 56 0.63 2.30 -17.08
C PHE A 56 -0.15 3.46 -16.46
N THR A 57 -0.56 3.36 -15.20
CA THR A 57 -1.35 4.41 -14.51
C THR A 57 -0.55 5.06 -13.39
N PHE A 58 0.34 4.31 -12.72
CA PHE A 58 1.12 4.80 -11.58
C PHE A 58 2.62 4.92 -11.83
N ASP A 59 3.09 4.83 -13.08
CA ASP A 59 4.53 4.89 -13.40
C ASP A 59 5.21 6.14 -12.81
N ASP A 60 4.52 7.29 -12.87
CA ASP A 60 4.98 8.57 -12.32
C ASP A 60 4.53 8.83 -10.86
N PHE A 61 3.63 8.02 -10.31
CA PHE A 61 3.04 8.22 -8.99
C PHE A 61 3.58 7.21 -7.98
N LYS A 62 4.34 7.70 -7.00
CA LYS A 62 4.76 6.87 -5.86
C LYS A 62 3.61 6.71 -4.87
N VAL A 63 2.72 5.76 -5.14
CA VAL A 63 1.56 5.46 -4.27
C VAL A 63 2.00 4.62 -3.08
N SER A 64 1.54 4.97 -1.88
CA SER A 64 1.74 4.14 -0.68
C SER A 64 0.88 2.87 -0.79
N LYS A 65 1.53 1.70 -0.82
CA LYS A 65 0.84 0.40 -0.93
C LYS A 65 0.31 0.01 0.45
N ILE A 66 -1.01 0.11 0.66
CA ILE A 66 -1.69 -0.28 1.90
C ILE A 66 -2.71 -1.37 1.58
N LYS A 67 -2.76 -2.42 2.40
CA LYS A 67 -3.62 -3.60 2.20
C LYS A 67 -4.86 -3.52 3.10
N PHE A 68 -6.01 -3.14 2.55
CA PHE A 68 -7.21 -2.78 3.34
C PHE A 68 -8.53 -3.44 2.87
N ALA A 69 -8.52 -4.20 1.78
CA ALA A 69 -9.74 -4.58 1.05
C ALA A 69 -10.80 -5.36 1.84
N LYS A 70 -10.40 -6.19 2.81
CA LYS A 70 -11.30 -7.14 3.47
C LYS A 70 -12.23 -6.49 4.49
N GLU A 71 -11.80 -5.40 5.13
CA GLU A 71 -12.56 -4.76 6.20
C GLU A 71 -13.64 -3.80 5.67
N ILE A 72 -13.46 -3.28 4.47
CA ILE A 72 -14.35 -2.28 3.85
C ILE A 72 -15.32 -2.84 2.80
N GLY A 73 -15.31 -4.16 2.56
CA GLY A 73 -16.29 -4.81 1.68
C GLY A 73 -16.07 -4.64 0.18
N TYR A 74 -14.91 -4.16 -0.28
CA TYR A 74 -14.57 -4.08 -1.70
C TYR A 74 -14.06 -5.43 -2.23
N ALA A 75 -14.86 -6.04 -3.11
CA ALA A 75 -14.58 -7.37 -3.67
C ALA A 75 -13.88 -7.35 -5.05
N MET A 76 -13.64 -6.17 -5.63
CA MET A 76 -13.07 -6.01 -6.97
C MET A 76 -11.66 -5.39 -6.92
N TYR A 77 -10.77 -5.91 -7.77
CA TYR A 77 -9.37 -5.49 -7.88
C TYR A 77 -9.00 -5.27 -9.35
N PRO A 78 -8.13 -4.29 -9.67
CA PRO A 78 -7.66 -3.25 -8.77
C PRO A 78 -8.80 -2.29 -8.36
N SER A 79 -8.66 -1.61 -7.23
CA SER A 79 -9.52 -0.48 -6.86
C SER A 79 -8.70 0.60 -6.16
N CYS A 80 -9.05 1.87 -6.38
CA CYS A 80 -8.46 3.04 -5.77
C CYS A 80 -9.47 3.73 -4.88
N LEU A 81 -9.12 3.91 -3.61
CA LEU A 81 -10.01 4.49 -2.63
C LEU A 81 -9.40 5.77 -2.08
N PHE A 82 -10.17 6.84 -2.11
CA PHE A 82 -9.75 8.16 -1.68
C PHE A 82 -10.43 8.50 -0.36
N PHE A 83 -9.60 8.75 0.66
CA PHE A 83 -10.07 9.10 1.98
C PHE A 83 -9.80 10.57 2.26
N ASP A 84 -10.76 11.22 2.91
CA ASP A 84 -10.57 12.57 3.42
C ASP A 84 -9.66 12.58 4.67
N LYS A 85 -9.41 13.78 5.19
CA LYS A 85 -8.63 13.96 6.41
C LYS A 85 -9.25 13.28 7.63
N ASN A 86 -10.53 12.96 7.66
CA ASN A 86 -11.16 12.29 8.78
C ASN A 86 -11.07 10.76 8.66
N GLY A 87 -10.53 10.24 7.55
CA GLY A 87 -10.53 8.81 7.25
C GLY A 87 -11.88 8.34 6.68
N GLU A 88 -12.72 9.26 6.21
CA GLU A 88 -13.98 8.94 5.54
C GLU A 88 -13.72 8.72 4.06
N LEU A 89 -14.30 7.66 3.49
CA LEU A 89 -14.23 7.39 2.05
C LEU A 89 -15.02 8.47 1.31
N VAL A 90 -14.37 9.23 0.44
CA VAL A 90 -15.01 10.29 -0.35
C VAL A 90 -15.16 9.94 -1.82
N TYR A 91 -14.34 9.02 -2.34
CA TYR A 91 -14.40 8.57 -3.73
C TYR A 91 -13.76 7.20 -3.90
N ASP A 92 -14.26 6.41 -4.83
CA ASP A 92 -13.74 5.11 -5.22
C ASP A 92 -13.69 4.95 -6.73
N GLU A 93 -12.62 4.30 -7.20
CA GLU A 93 -12.43 3.89 -8.58
C GLU A 93 -12.25 2.38 -8.62
N VAL A 94 -13.17 1.69 -9.27
CA VAL A 94 -13.20 0.23 -9.31
C VAL A 94 -12.78 -0.27 -10.68
N GLY A 95 -11.84 -1.22 -10.68
CA GLY A 95 -11.30 -1.82 -11.88
C GLY A 95 -10.12 -1.05 -12.46
N TYR A 96 -9.56 -1.61 -13.53
CA TYR A 96 -8.45 -1.00 -14.23
C TYR A 96 -8.91 0.24 -15.00
N LYS A 97 -8.14 1.33 -14.87
CA LYS A 97 -8.20 2.54 -15.69
C LYS A 97 -6.80 2.90 -16.16
N ASP A 98 -6.66 3.26 -17.43
CA ASP A 98 -5.47 3.95 -17.94
C ASP A 98 -5.37 5.38 -17.38
N GLU A 99 -4.24 6.06 -17.59
CA GLU A 99 -3.96 7.39 -17.03
C GLU A 99 -5.04 8.42 -17.38
N ASP A 100 -5.38 8.56 -18.67
CA ASP A 100 -6.37 9.53 -19.14
C ASP A 100 -7.73 9.32 -18.44
N ARG A 101 -8.22 8.07 -18.40
CA ARG A 101 -9.49 7.73 -17.76
C ARG A 101 -9.48 7.83 -16.24
N PHE A 102 -8.31 7.73 -15.63
CA PHE A 102 -8.16 7.87 -14.18
C PHE A 102 -8.15 9.34 -13.75
N LEU A 103 -7.80 10.26 -14.65
CA LEU A 103 -7.73 11.69 -14.41
C LEU A 103 -8.98 12.48 -14.86
N GLU A 104 -9.88 11.85 -15.62
CA GLU A 104 -11.23 12.36 -15.97
C GLU A 104 -12.15 12.52 -14.76
#